data_AF-A0A520HN62-F1
#
_entry.id   AF-A0A520HN62-F1
#
_cell.length_a   1.000
_cell.length_b   1.000
_cell.length_c   1.000
_cell.angle_alpha   90.00
_cell.angle_beta   90.00
_cell.angle_gamma   90.00
#
_symmetry.space_group_name_H-M   'P 1'
#
loop_
_entity.id
_entity.type
_entity.pdbx_description
1 polymer ?
#
loop_
_entity_poly.entity_id
_entity_poly.type
_entity_poly.pdbx_seq_one_letter_code
_entity_poly.pdbx_strand_id
1 'polypeptide(L)'
;LLLALAITVIEVALIVSLMLTGGPDTAALARDTVLAAVMIILTGIIGICILAGGARFKEQVFTLPGVSAALVTLTAILVLTLILPNYTTSKAGPEYTQSQLIFVAIICLVLYGAFVMVQTVRHRDFFLPPDADGNEETHAQPPTMKVALISTALLLICLGIVVLLAKALAPDIENTVVELGAPKSLVGVIIAAVVLLPEGLAAYRAAKKNRLQTSLNLALGSALASIGLTIPAVAIVSIFSGMTITLGIDMKATVLLLLAQFIIMLSLATGRTNILQGIVLLVIFMAYLFTTVVP
;
A
#
# COMPACT_ATOMS: atom_id res chain seq x y z
N LEU A 1 -1.79 9.89 -7.38
CA LEU A 1 -0.85 9.19 -8.29
C LEU A 1 0.59 9.60 -8.07
N LEU A 2 1.00 10.87 -8.27
CA LEU A 2 2.41 11.27 -8.05
C LEU A 2 2.93 10.98 -6.63
N LEU A 3 2.11 11.25 -5.61
CA LEU A 3 2.47 10.96 -4.21
C LEU A 3 2.65 9.45 -3.98
N ALA A 4 1.66 8.64 -4.37
CA ALA A 4 1.72 7.19 -4.28
C ALA A 4 2.93 6.60 -5.04
N LEU A 5 3.24 7.12 -6.23
CA LEU A 5 4.43 6.73 -6.99
C LEU A 5 5.71 7.07 -6.22
N ALA A 6 5.84 8.28 -5.68
CA ALA A 6 7.00 8.69 -4.91
C ALA A 6 7.20 7.82 -3.66
N ILE A 7 6.12 7.52 -2.94
CA ILE A 7 6.14 6.62 -1.77
C ILE A 7 6.56 5.21 -2.18
N THR A 8 6.01 4.70 -3.28
CA THR A 8 6.40 3.38 -3.79
C THR A 8 7.86 3.35 -4.21
N VAL A 9 8.40 4.43 -4.79
CA VAL A 9 9.83 4.53 -5.10
C VAL A 9 10.67 4.49 -3.83
N ILE A 10 10.26 5.17 -2.75
CA ILE A 10 10.95 5.11 -1.45
C ILE A 10 10.91 3.68 -0.90
N GLU A 11 9.74 3.06 -0.90
CA GLU A 11 9.52 1.70 -0.42
C GLU A 11 10.38 0.68 -1.18
N VAL A 12 10.33 0.70 -2.53
CA VAL A 12 11.12 -0.17 -3.39
C VAL A 12 12.62 0.07 -3.18
N ALA A 13 13.07 1.32 -3.14
CA ALA A 13 14.47 1.64 -2.96
C ALA A 13 15.00 1.10 -1.62
N LEU A 14 14.21 1.16 -0.56
CA LEU A 14 14.56 0.60 0.75
C LEU A 14 14.59 -0.92 0.74
N ILE A 15 13.55 -1.56 0.21
CA ILE A 15 13.47 -3.03 0.12
C ILE A 15 14.66 -3.55 -0.70
N VAL A 16 14.89 -2.99 -1.89
CA VAL A 16 16.00 -3.40 -2.77
C VAL A 16 17.35 -3.14 -2.10
N SER A 17 17.54 -1.99 -1.45
CA SER A 17 18.79 -1.72 -0.74
C SER A 17 19.04 -2.74 0.36
N LEU A 18 18.03 -3.07 1.17
CA LEU A 18 18.16 -4.04 2.25
C LEU A 18 18.40 -5.45 1.73
N MET A 19 17.73 -5.85 0.65
CA MET A 19 17.94 -7.14 0.00
C MET A 19 19.38 -7.30 -0.53
N LEU A 20 19.93 -6.25 -1.12
CA LEU A 20 21.30 -6.27 -1.65
C LEU A 20 22.37 -6.27 -0.53
N THR A 21 22.08 -5.71 0.64
CA THR A 21 23.05 -5.62 1.74
C THR A 21 22.92 -6.71 2.80
N GLY A 22 21.72 -7.24 3.03
CA GLY A 22 21.42 -8.11 4.18
C GLY A 22 21.52 -9.62 3.91
N GLY A 23 21.84 -10.04 2.68
CA GLY A 23 22.09 -11.46 2.38
C GLY A 23 20.85 -12.36 2.42
N PRO A 24 20.99 -13.69 2.62
CA PRO A 24 19.90 -14.65 2.44
C PRO A 24 18.73 -14.47 3.42
N ASP A 25 18.96 -13.90 4.59
CA ASP A 25 17.93 -13.63 5.61
C ASP A 25 16.91 -12.56 5.18
N THR A 26 17.15 -11.88 4.05
CA THR A 26 16.29 -10.82 3.52
C THR A 26 15.26 -11.28 2.51
N ALA A 27 15.25 -12.58 2.16
CA ALA A 27 14.36 -13.14 1.14
C ALA A 27 12.86 -12.90 1.43
N ALA A 28 12.49 -12.74 2.70
CA ALA A 28 11.13 -12.46 3.15
C ALA A 28 10.84 -10.97 3.41
N LEU A 29 11.85 -10.08 3.42
CA LEU A 29 11.65 -8.66 3.77
C LEU A 29 10.71 -7.95 2.80
N ALA A 30 10.82 -8.23 1.50
CA ALA A 30 9.95 -7.64 0.49
C ALA A 30 8.48 -8.03 0.74
N ARG A 31 8.23 -9.31 1.02
CA ARG A 31 6.91 -9.82 1.37
C ARG A 31 6.37 -9.17 2.64
N ASP A 32 7.17 -9.15 3.70
CA ASP A 32 6.74 -8.67 5.01
C ASP A 32 6.46 -7.16 4.98
N THR A 33 7.26 -6.38 4.26
CA THR A 33 7.07 -4.94 4.10
C THR A 33 5.81 -4.63 3.27
N VAL A 34 5.60 -5.32 2.15
CA VAL A 34 4.42 -5.14 1.30
C VAL A 34 3.14 -5.57 2.03
N LEU A 35 3.18 -6.71 2.74
CA LEU A 35 2.07 -7.15 3.58
C LEU A 35 1.74 -6.10 4.64
N ALA A 36 2.76 -5.59 5.34
CA ALA A 36 2.58 -4.56 6.35
C ALA A 36 2.00 -3.27 5.76
N ALA A 37 2.49 -2.82 4.61
CA ALA A 37 1.98 -1.65 3.92
C ALA A 37 0.48 -1.78 3.62
N VAL A 38 0.08 -2.92 3.03
CA VAL A 38 -1.34 -3.19 2.74
C VAL A 38 -2.18 -3.26 4.02
N MET A 39 -1.71 -3.96 5.06
CA MET A 39 -2.44 -4.05 6.33
C MET A 39 -2.61 -2.68 6.98
N ILE A 40 -1.54 -1.88 7.05
CA ILE A 40 -1.55 -0.51 7.57
C ILE A 40 -2.54 0.35 6.80
N ILE A 41 -2.57 0.27 5.48
CA ILE A 41 -3.48 1.07 4.67
C ILE A 41 -4.93 0.66 4.89
N LEU A 42 -5.25 -0.63 4.74
CA LEU A 42 -6.63 -1.11 4.73
C LEU A 42 -7.28 -1.07 6.11
N THR A 43 -6.52 -1.40 7.16
CA THR A 43 -7.07 -1.54 8.51
C THR A 43 -6.73 -0.34 9.40
N GLY A 44 -5.51 0.18 9.29
CA GLY A 44 -5.05 1.35 10.05
C GLY A 44 -5.54 2.67 9.46
N ILE A 45 -5.03 3.07 8.29
CA ILE A 45 -5.29 4.38 7.68
C ILE A 45 -6.78 4.54 7.36
N ILE A 46 -7.38 3.59 6.64
CA ILE A 46 -8.81 3.66 6.30
C ILE A 46 -9.66 3.58 7.58
N GLY A 47 -9.31 2.73 8.54
CA GLY A 47 -9.99 2.64 9.83
C GLY A 47 -10.01 3.97 10.60
N ILE A 48 -8.86 4.65 10.72
CA ILE A 48 -8.77 5.97 11.37
C ILE A 48 -9.56 7.02 10.58
N CYS A 49 -9.50 6.99 9.25
CA CYS A 49 -10.22 7.94 8.40
C CYS A 49 -11.74 7.81 8.57
N ILE A 50 -12.26 6.58 8.53
CA ILE A 50 -13.69 6.29 8.74
C ILE A 50 -14.11 6.65 10.16
N LEU A 51 -13.32 6.28 11.17
CA LEU A 51 -13.62 6.60 12.56
C LEU A 51 -13.68 8.12 12.80
N ALA A 52 -12.68 8.86 12.33
CA ALA A 52 -12.61 10.31 12.52
C ALA A 52 -13.67 11.06 11.71
N GLY A 53 -13.98 10.57 10.51
CA GLY A 53 -15.07 11.08 9.68
C GLY A 53 -16.44 10.82 10.31
N GLY A 54 -16.71 9.58 10.70
CA GLY A 54 -17.96 9.17 11.35
C GLY A 54 -18.18 9.85 12.70
N ALA A 55 -17.14 10.03 13.52
CA ALA A 55 -17.24 10.73 14.80
C ALA A 55 -17.72 12.19 14.66
N ARG A 56 -17.40 12.83 13.52
CA ARG A 56 -17.77 14.23 13.25
C ARG A 56 -19.06 14.37 12.43
N PHE A 57 -19.23 13.55 11.40
CA PHE A 57 -20.29 13.68 10.40
C PHE A 57 -21.40 12.62 10.52
N LYS A 58 -21.26 11.66 11.46
CA LYS A 58 -22.09 10.46 11.65
C LYS A 58 -21.97 9.46 10.49
N GLU A 59 -22.27 9.90 9.28
CA GLU A 59 -22.10 9.16 8.04
C GLU A 59 -21.38 10.01 6.99
N GLN A 60 -20.57 9.37 6.16
CA GLN A 60 -19.97 10.01 4.97
C GLN A 60 -20.26 9.17 3.73
N VAL A 61 -20.57 9.86 2.63
CA VAL A 61 -20.94 9.27 1.34
C VAL A 61 -19.76 9.32 0.38
N PHE A 62 -19.64 8.31 -0.48
CA PHE A 62 -18.61 8.19 -1.50
C PHE A 62 -19.16 7.42 -2.71
N THR A 63 -18.45 7.44 -3.85
CA THR A 63 -18.85 6.75 -5.07
C THR A 63 -18.39 5.29 -5.05
N LEU A 64 -19.36 4.37 -5.01
CA LEU A 64 -19.09 2.93 -4.93
C LEU A 64 -18.25 2.38 -6.11
N PRO A 65 -18.49 2.73 -7.39
CA PRO A 65 -17.79 2.09 -8.50
C PRO A 65 -16.26 2.23 -8.45
N GLY A 66 -15.74 3.41 -8.09
CA GLY A 66 -14.30 3.65 -8.02
C GLY A 66 -13.61 2.88 -6.89
N VAL A 67 -14.25 2.82 -5.73
CA VAL A 67 -13.77 2.05 -4.57
C VAL A 67 -13.81 0.55 -4.86
N SER A 68 -14.90 0.05 -5.43
CA SER A 68 -15.02 -1.36 -5.83
C SER A 68 -13.97 -1.76 -6.86
N ALA A 69 -13.72 -0.93 -7.87
CA ALA A 69 -12.67 -1.18 -8.85
C ALA A 69 -11.28 -1.31 -8.18
N ALA A 70 -10.99 -0.44 -7.21
CA ALA A 70 -9.74 -0.50 -6.46
C ALA A 70 -9.62 -1.79 -5.62
N LEU A 71 -10.66 -2.16 -4.86
CA LEU A 71 -10.65 -3.35 -3.99
C LEU A 71 -10.57 -4.66 -4.79
N VAL A 72 -11.30 -4.77 -5.91
CA VAL A 72 -11.25 -5.95 -6.78
C VAL A 72 -9.85 -6.13 -7.36
N THR A 73 -9.24 -5.04 -7.85
CA THR A 73 -7.88 -5.07 -8.39
C THR A 73 -6.88 -5.46 -7.31
N LEU A 74 -7.01 -4.86 -6.11
CA LEU A 74 -6.12 -5.11 -4.99
C LEU A 74 -6.19 -6.56 -4.52
N THR A 75 -7.40 -7.13 -4.45
CA THR A 75 -7.62 -8.53 -4.08
C THR A 75 -6.94 -9.47 -5.07
N ALA A 76 -7.10 -9.22 -6.37
CA ALA A 76 -6.45 -10.02 -7.40
C ALA A 76 -4.93 -9.98 -7.24
N ILE A 77 -4.34 -8.79 -7.07
CA ILE A 77 -2.89 -8.66 -6.89
C ILE A 77 -2.43 -9.38 -5.61
N LEU A 78 -3.10 -9.18 -4.47
CA LEU A 78 -2.73 -9.80 -3.19
C LEU A 78 -2.75 -11.33 -3.25
N VAL A 79 -3.82 -11.91 -3.81
CA VAL A 79 -3.94 -13.36 -3.90
C VAL A 79 -2.87 -13.92 -4.84
N LEU A 80 -2.68 -13.31 -6.01
CA LEU A 80 -1.71 -13.77 -7.00
C LEU A 80 -0.26 -13.60 -6.54
N THR A 81 0.04 -12.62 -5.69
CA THR A 81 1.43 -12.34 -5.28
C THR A 81 1.79 -12.97 -3.94
N LEU A 82 0.92 -12.91 -2.94
CA LEU A 82 1.26 -13.26 -1.56
C LEU A 82 0.66 -14.60 -1.10
N ILE A 83 -0.46 -15.06 -1.68
CA ILE A 83 -1.15 -16.27 -1.22
C ILE A 83 -0.88 -17.46 -2.15
N LEU A 84 -1.04 -17.26 -3.46
CA LEU A 84 -0.87 -18.31 -4.47
C LEU A 84 0.53 -18.98 -4.50
N PRO A 85 1.68 -18.31 -4.18
CA PRO A 85 2.96 -19.00 -4.13
C PRO A 85 3.00 -20.17 -3.13
N ASN A 86 2.14 -20.16 -2.09
CA ASN A 86 2.06 -21.25 -1.11
C ASN A 86 1.42 -22.54 -1.67
N TYR A 87 0.75 -22.46 -2.82
CA TYR A 87 -0.07 -23.53 -3.37
C TYR A 87 0.40 -24.00 -4.74
N THR A 88 1.48 -23.42 -5.29
CA THR A 88 2.11 -23.94 -6.49
C THR A 88 2.91 -25.20 -6.18
N THR A 89 3.02 -26.10 -7.15
CA THR A 89 3.72 -27.39 -6.99
C THR A 89 5.07 -27.45 -7.69
N SER A 90 5.38 -26.43 -8.51
CA SER A 90 6.56 -26.42 -9.38
C SER A 90 7.88 -26.14 -8.66
N LYS A 91 7.83 -25.52 -7.47
CA LYS A 91 8.98 -25.29 -6.59
C LYS A 91 8.55 -25.60 -5.16
N ALA A 92 9.40 -26.29 -4.40
CA ALA A 92 9.11 -26.54 -2.99
C ALA A 92 9.25 -25.24 -2.19
N GLY A 93 8.27 -24.96 -1.34
CA GLY A 93 8.25 -23.80 -0.46
C GLY A 93 7.41 -22.63 -1.00
N PRO A 94 7.32 -21.53 -0.21
CA PRO A 94 6.47 -20.37 -0.49
C PRO A 94 7.04 -19.43 -1.56
N GLU A 95 7.52 -19.99 -2.66
CA GLU A 95 8.29 -19.30 -3.70
C GLU A 95 7.82 -19.63 -5.11
N TYR A 96 7.89 -18.62 -5.99
CA TYR A 96 7.68 -18.85 -7.41
C TYR A 96 8.92 -19.37 -8.11
N THR A 97 8.71 -20.19 -9.15
CA THR A 97 9.75 -20.41 -10.17
C THR A 97 10.02 -19.10 -10.91
N GLN A 98 11.18 -18.99 -11.58
CA GLN A 98 11.51 -17.79 -12.36
C GLN A 98 10.44 -17.45 -13.40
N SER A 99 9.89 -18.44 -14.10
CA SER A 99 8.82 -18.22 -15.10
C SER A 99 7.52 -17.75 -14.45
N GLN A 100 7.14 -18.31 -13.31
CA GLN A 100 5.97 -17.88 -12.54
C GLN A 100 6.15 -16.45 -11.99
N LEU A 101 7.35 -16.12 -11.50
CA LEU A 101 7.67 -14.79 -10.97
C LEU A 101 7.59 -13.72 -12.07
N ILE A 102 8.13 -13.99 -13.26
CA ILE A 102 8.01 -13.09 -14.42
C ILE A 102 6.54 -12.89 -14.81
N PHE A 103 5.78 -13.98 -14.87
CA PHE A 103 4.36 -13.93 -15.20
C PHE A 103 3.56 -13.08 -14.20
N VAL A 104 3.77 -13.31 -12.90
CA VAL A 104 3.10 -12.55 -11.83
C VAL A 104 3.52 -11.08 -11.86
N ALA A 105 4.80 -10.77 -12.09
CA ALA A 105 5.28 -9.40 -12.24
C ALA A 105 4.58 -8.68 -13.40
N ILE A 106 4.46 -9.32 -14.57
CA ILE A 106 3.75 -8.75 -15.72
C ILE A 106 2.27 -8.51 -15.40
N ILE A 107 1.59 -9.49 -14.77
CA ILE A 107 0.17 -9.34 -14.42
C ILE A 107 -0.05 -8.22 -13.40
N CYS A 108 0.83 -8.06 -12.42
CA CYS A 108 0.74 -6.95 -11.47
C CYS A 108 0.79 -5.59 -12.19
N LEU A 109 1.71 -5.43 -13.15
CA LEU A 109 1.81 -4.22 -13.97
C LEU A 109 0.57 -4.03 -14.84
N VAL A 110 0.01 -5.10 -15.42
CA VAL A 110 -1.23 -5.04 -16.21
C VAL A 110 -2.41 -4.61 -15.33
N LEU A 111 -2.59 -5.20 -14.15
CA LEU A 111 -3.68 -4.89 -13.22
C LEU A 111 -3.57 -3.46 -12.69
N TYR A 112 -2.38 -3.05 -12.25
CA TYR A 112 -2.14 -1.68 -11.80
C TYR A 112 -2.30 -0.66 -12.94
N GLY A 113 -1.75 -0.95 -14.11
CA GLY A 113 -1.88 -0.09 -15.29
C GLY A 113 -3.34 0.07 -15.75
N ALA A 114 -4.11 -1.02 -15.76
CA ALA A 114 -5.54 -0.99 -16.06
C ALA A 114 -6.32 -0.15 -15.03
N PHE A 115 -6.02 -0.30 -13.73
CA PHE A 115 -6.60 0.52 -12.69
C PHE A 115 -6.30 2.01 -12.90
N VAL A 116 -5.03 2.37 -13.14
CA VAL A 116 -4.63 3.76 -13.41
C VAL A 116 -5.32 4.31 -14.65
N MET A 117 -5.45 3.53 -15.73
CA MET A 117 -6.16 3.94 -16.94
C MET A 117 -7.65 4.22 -16.67
N VAL A 118 -8.31 3.37 -15.88
CA VAL A 118 -9.71 3.55 -15.48
C VAL A 118 -9.87 4.79 -14.61
N GLN A 119 -8.95 4.99 -13.65
CA GLN A 119 -8.96 6.12 -12.73
C GLN A 119 -8.68 7.48 -13.39
N THR A 120 -7.82 7.51 -14.41
CA THR A 120 -7.33 8.78 -15.00
C THR A 120 -8.00 9.17 -16.30
N VAL A 121 -8.45 8.19 -17.11
CA VAL A 121 -8.94 8.44 -18.47
C VAL A 121 -10.35 7.93 -18.66
N ARG A 122 -10.57 6.61 -18.51
CA ARG A 122 -11.80 5.96 -19.01
C ARG A 122 -13.03 6.20 -18.14
N HIS A 123 -12.89 6.17 -16.82
CA HIS A 123 -14.00 6.30 -15.87
C HIS A 123 -13.62 7.20 -14.69
N ARG A 124 -12.99 8.34 -14.97
CA ARG A 124 -12.52 9.30 -13.96
C ARG A 124 -13.64 9.70 -12.99
N ASP A 125 -14.87 9.84 -13.49
CA ASP A 125 -16.03 10.27 -12.71
C ASP A 125 -16.35 9.31 -11.56
N PHE A 126 -15.98 8.03 -11.67
CA PHE A 126 -16.15 7.06 -10.58
C PHE A 126 -15.29 7.36 -9.36
N PHE A 127 -14.27 8.21 -9.50
CA PHE A 127 -13.33 8.57 -8.44
C PHE A 127 -13.53 10.01 -7.95
N LEU A 128 -14.49 10.76 -8.48
CA LEU A 128 -14.77 12.12 -8.03
C LEU A 128 -15.77 12.09 -6.85
N PRO A 129 -15.66 13.03 -5.89
CA PRO A 129 -16.66 13.15 -4.82
C PRO A 129 -18.08 13.36 -5.38
N PRO A 130 -19.14 12.81 -4.75
CA PRO A 130 -20.52 12.96 -5.23
C PRO A 130 -20.99 14.42 -5.41
N ASP A 131 -20.49 15.34 -4.57
CA ASP A 131 -20.84 16.76 -4.62
C ASP A 131 -19.90 17.59 -5.53
N ALA A 132 -19.13 16.93 -6.41
CA ALA A 132 -18.22 17.60 -7.35
C ALA A 132 -18.94 18.20 -8.57
N ASP A 133 -20.22 17.90 -8.76
CA ASP A 133 -21.05 18.45 -9.83
C ASP A 133 -21.34 19.94 -9.57
N GLY A 134 -20.48 20.81 -10.13
CA GLY A 134 -20.75 22.25 -10.25
C GLY A 134 -19.67 23.22 -9.78
N ASN A 135 -18.50 22.75 -9.30
CA ASN A 135 -17.40 23.63 -8.90
C ASN A 135 -16.09 23.30 -9.64
N GLU A 136 -16.16 23.28 -10.98
CA GLU A 136 -14.98 23.18 -11.85
C GLU A 136 -13.99 24.37 -11.71
N GLU A 137 -14.34 25.41 -10.95
CA GLU A 137 -13.51 26.61 -10.74
C GLU A 137 -12.42 26.50 -9.66
N THR A 138 -12.05 25.30 -9.18
CA THR A 138 -10.90 25.12 -8.27
C THR A 138 -9.75 24.30 -8.82
N HIS A 139 -9.64 24.19 -10.15
CA HIS A 139 -8.35 23.87 -10.75
C HIS A 139 -7.48 25.13 -10.77
N ALA A 140 -6.47 25.16 -9.89
CA ALA A 140 -5.40 26.15 -10.01
C ALA A 140 -4.87 26.12 -11.45
N GLN A 141 -4.67 27.31 -12.04
CA GLN A 141 -4.17 27.43 -13.41
C GLN A 141 -2.94 26.53 -13.60
N PRO A 142 -2.83 25.80 -14.73
CA PRO A 142 -1.72 24.90 -14.97
C PRO A 142 -0.39 25.66 -14.76
N PRO A 143 0.52 25.12 -13.95
CA PRO A 143 1.74 25.83 -13.61
C PRO A 143 2.56 26.10 -14.88
N THR A 144 3.22 27.26 -14.94
CA THR A 144 4.13 27.59 -16.04
C THR A 144 5.18 26.49 -16.20
N MET A 145 5.65 26.23 -17.43
CA MET A 145 6.66 25.20 -17.72
C MET A 145 7.91 25.31 -16.83
N LYS A 146 8.32 26.53 -16.47
CA LYS A 146 9.41 26.79 -15.51
C LYS A 146 9.10 26.27 -14.11
N VAL A 147 7.90 26.53 -13.59
CA VAL A 147 7.45 26.07 -12.27
C VAL A 147 7.32 24.54 -12.27
N ALA A 148 6.79 23.95 -13.34
CA ALA A 148 6.71 22.49 -13.49
C ALA A 148 8.11 21.84 -13.50
N LEU A 149 9.07 22.39 -14.23
CA LEU A 149 10.44 21.89 -14.29
C LEU A 149 11.14 22.00 -12.92
N ILE A 150 11.05 23.16 -12.26
CA ILE A 150 11.63 23.39 -10.93
C ILE A 150 10.99 22.45 -9.90
N SER A 151 9.67 22.31 -9.92
CA SER A 151 8.96 21.40 -9.01
C SER A 151 9.36 19.94 -9.24
N THR A 152 9.57 19.55 -10.50
CA THR A 152 10.04 18.20 -10.86
C THR A 152 11.46 17.95 -10.36
N ALA A 153 12.37 18.91 -10.57
CA ALA A 153 13.74 18.82 -10.09
C ALA A 153 13.79 18.74 -8.54
N LEU A 154 13.06 19.62 -7.86
CA LEU A 154 12.95 19.60 -6.39
C LEU A 154 12.33 18.30 -5.88
N LEU A 155 11.30 17.77 -6.55
CA LEU A 155 10.70 16.47 -6.21
C LEU A 155 11.75 15.35 -6.23
N LEU A 156 12.54 15.27 -7.31
CA LEU A 156 13.60 14.25 -7.43
C LEU A 156 14.69 14.40 -6.37
N ILE A 157 15.10 15.64 -6.05
CA ILE A 157 16.08 15.91 -5.00
C ILE A 157 15.53 15.48 -3.63
N CYS A 158 14.32 15.92 -3.28
CA CYS A 158 13.67 15.55 -2.02
C CYS A 158 13.49 14.04 -1.90
N LEU A 159 13.08 13.38 -3.00
CA LEU A 159 12.93 11.93 -3.05
C LEU A 159 14.26 11.24 -2.76
N GLY A 160 15.35 11.68 -3.39
CA GLY A 160 16.69 11.16 -3.12
C GLY A 160 17.13 11.35 -1.67
N ILE A 161 16.89 12.52 -1.09
CA ILE A 161 17.20 12.81 0.32
C ILE A 161 16.42 11.87 1.25
N VAL A 162 15.12 11.69 1.02
CA VAL A 162 14.28 10.81 1.85
C VAL A 162 14.74 9.36 1.76
N VAL A 163 15.09 8.87 0.56
CA VAL A 163 15.65 7.52 0.38
C VAL A 163 16.96 7.35 1.13
N LEU A 164 17.87 8.32 1.06
CA LEU A 164 19.15 8.29 1.79
C LEU A 164 18.96 8.29 3.30
N LEU A 165 18.05 9.14 3.81
CA LEU A 165 17.71 9.19 5.24
C LEU A 165 17.10 7.88 5.72
N ALA A 166 16.14 7.32 4.96
CA ALA A 166 15.49 6.08 5.34
C ALA A 166 16.47 4.89 5.28
N LYS A 167 17.41 4.88 4.32
CA LYS A 167 18.50 3.89 4.27
C LYS A 167 19.44 4.02 5.47
N ALA A 168 19.76 5.24 5.89
CA ALA A 168 20.59 5.47 7.07
C ALA A 168 19.89 5.04 8.37
N LEU A 169 18.56 5.17 8.44
CA LEU A 169 17.76 4.82 9.62
C LEU A 169 17.46 3.32 9.75
N ALA A 170 17.45 2.57 8.64
CA ALA A 170 17.02 1.16 8.64
C ALA A 170 17.86 0.26 9.58
N PRO A 171 19.21 0.34 9.62
CA PRO A 171 20.01 -0.46 10.55
C PRO A 171 19.71 -0.13 12.02
N ASP A 172 19.48 1.14 12.34
CA ASP A 172 19.16 1.57 13.71
C ASP A 172 17.82 1.00 14.17
N ILE A 173 16.82 0.98 13.28
CA ILE A 173 15.52 0.32 13.54
C ILE A 173 15.73 -1.18 13.75
N GLU A 174 16.50 -1.86 12.89
CA GLU A 174 16.74 -3.30 13.02
C GLU A 174 17.43 -3.64 14.35
N ASN A 175 18.49 -2.91 14.71
CA ASN A 175 19.21 -3.11 15.97
C ASN A 175 18.29 -2.88 17.18
N THR A 176 17.48 -1.82 17.17
CA THR A 176 16.54 -1.52 18.26
C THR A 176 15.50 -2.63 18.42
N VAL A 177 14.96 -3.16 17.31
CA VAL A 177 13.97 -4.25 17.33
C VAL A 177 14.59 -5.53 17.89
N VAL A 178 15.83 -5.84 17.51
CA VAL A 178 16.58 -7.01 18.00
C VAL A 178 16.91 -6.88 19.49
N GLU A 179 17.35 -5.69 19.95
CA GLU A 179 17.64 -5.42 21.37
C GLU A 179 16.39 -5.57 22.25
N LEU A 180 15.21 -5.24 21.73
CA LEU A 180 13.92 -5.44 22.41
C LEU A 180 13.42 -6.90 22.36
N GLY A 181 14.13 -7.79 21.69
CA GLY A 181 13.73 -9.20 21.50
C GLY A 181 12.52 -9.39 20.60
N ALA A 182 12.18 -8.40 19.77
CA ALA A 182 11.00 -8.43 18.91
C ALA A 182 11.31 -9.08 17.54
N PRO A 183 10.29 -9.65 16.84
CA PRO A 183 10.50 -10.34 15.56
C PRO A 183 10.94 -9.39 14.43
N LYS A 184 11.79 -9.88 13.50
CA LYS A 184 12.24 -9.11 12.32
C LYS A 184 11.10 -8.61 11.42
N SER A 185 9.95 -9.28 11.40
CA SER A 185 8.75 -8.82 10.69
C SER A 185 8.27 -7.45 11.18
N LEU A 186 8.54 -7.09 12.44
CA LEU A 186 8.24 -5.77 13.00
C LEU A 186 9.05 -4.66 12.32
N VAL A 187 10.26 -4.94 11.83
CA VAL A 187 11.07 -3.98 11.07
C VAL A 187 10.32 -3.55 9.80
N GLY A 188 9.77 -4.51 9.06
CA GLY A 188 8.93 -4.25 7.88
C GLY A 188 7.71 -3.40 8.21
N VAL A 189 7.04 -3.67 9.35
CA VAL A 189 5.90 -2.88 9.83
C VAL A 189 6.30 -1.44 10.16
N ILE A 190 7.40 -1.24 10.88
CA ILE A 190 7.88 0.10 11.25
C ILE A 190 8.27 0.89 9.99
N ILE A 191 9.02 0.28 9.08
CA ILE A 191 9.45 0.92 7.81
C ILE A 191 8.21 1.32 7.00
N ALA A 192 7.27 0.39 6.79
CA ALA A 192 6.03 0.67 6.07
C ALA A 192 5.23 1.81 6.74
N ALA A 193 5.11 1.81 8.06
CA ALA A 193 4.39 2.86 8.79
C ALA A 193 5.02 4.25 8.60
N VAL A 194 6.36 4.36 8.67
CA VAL A 194 7.07 5.63 8.47
C VAL A 194 6.92 6.13 7.04
N VAL A 195 7.06 5.24 6.06
CA VAL A 195 6.96 5.57 4.62
C VAL A 195 5.55 5.99 4.23
N LEU A 196 4.52 5.36 4.80
CA LEU A 196 3.11 5.64 4.52
C LEU A 196 2.53 6.82 5.31
N LEU A 197 3.23 7.29 6.36
CA LEU A 197 2.74 8.33 7.26
C LEU A 197 2.28 9.62 6.54
N PRO A 198 3.03 10.19 5.57
CA PRO A 198 2.61 11.42 4.89
C PRO A 198 1.28 11.26 4.14
N GLU A 199 1.07 10.12 3.49
CA GLU A 199 -0.17 9.82 2.76
C GLU A 199 -1.32 9.48 3.69
N GLY A 200 -1.05 8.75 4.78
CA GLY A 200 -2.03 8.53 5.85
C GLY A 200 -2.53 9.84 6.47
N LEU A 201 -1.64 10.80 6.70
CA LEU A 201 -2.00 12.14 7.18
C LEU A 201 -2.82 12.92 6.15
N ALA A 202 -2.49 12.82 4.86
CA ALA A 202 -3.25 13.45 3.78
C ALA A 202 -4.67 12.88 3.68
N ALA A 203 -4.80 11.56 3.72
CA ALA A 203 -6.08 10.85 3.75
C ALA A 203 -6.91 11.26 4.98
N TYR A 204 -6.31 11.21 6.17
CA TYR A 204 -6.96 11.62 7.42
C TYR A 204 -7.49 13.06 7.36
N ARG A 205 -6.68 14.00 6.87
CA ARG A 205 -7.09 15.41 6.71
C ARG A 205 -8.25 15.55 5.72
N ALA A 206 -8.27 14.76 4.64
CA ALA A 206 -9.37 14.75 3.69
C ALA A 206 -10.66 14.22 4.32
N ALA A 207 -10.60 13.09 5.04
CA ALA A 207 -11.74 12.53 5.76
C ALA A 207 -12.33 13.50 6.79
N LYS A 208 -11.48 14.18 7.57
CA LYS A 208 -11.89 15.20 8.55
C LYS A 208 -12.55 16.44 7.93
N LYS A 209 -12.29 16.71 6.64
CA LYS A 209 -12.89 17.79 5.84
C LYS A 209 -14.13 17.33 5.04
N ASN A 210 -14.72 16.21 5.40
CA ASN A 210 -15.85 15.59 4.69
C ASN A 210 -15.56 15.17 3.24
N ARG A 211 -14.29 14.88 2.91
CA ARG A 211 -13.88 14.43 1.57
C ARG A 211 -13.45 12.97 1.62
N LEU A 212 -14.37 12.09 2.01
CA LEU A 212 -14.09 10.66 2.17
C LEU A 212 -13.66 10.00 0.85
N GLN A 213 -14.29 10.34 -0.28
CA GLN A 213 -13.86 9.83 -1.60
C GLN A 213 -12.37 10.11 -1.85
N THR A 214 -11.92 11.34 -1.60
CA THR A 214 -10.49 11.72 -1.75
C THR A 214 -9.62 10.92 -0.80
N SER A 215 -10.05 10.73 0.45
CA SER A 215 -9.33 9.91 1.44
C SER A 215 -9.16 8.46 0.97
N LEU A 216 -10.25 7.84 0.49
CA LEU A 216 -10.24 6.46 0.02
C LEU A 216 -9.41 6.31 -1.26
N ASN A 217 -9.50 7.26 -2.20
CA ASN A 217 -8.67 7.25 -3.40
C ASN A 217 -7.17 7.34 -3.10
N LEU A 218 -6.80 8.17 -2.11
CA LEU A 218 -5.41 8.25 -1.65
C LEU A 218 -4.98 6.92 -1.04
N ALA A 219 -5.72 6.40 -0.07
CA ALA A 219 -5.39 5.16 0.62
C ALA A 219 -5.34 3.94 -0.33
N LEU A 220 -6.42 3.66 -1.07
CA LEU A 220 -6.49 2.49 -1.95
C LEU A 220 -5.55 2.61 -3.16
N GLY A 221 -5.37 3.83 -3.69
CA GLY A 221 -4.39 4.09 -4.74
C GLY A 221 -2.96 3.84 -4.26
N SER A 222 -2.65 4.21 -3.01
CA SER A 222 -1.37 3.89 -2.36
C SER A 222 -1.16 2.39 -2.20
N ALA A 223 -2.16 1.66 -1.70
CA ALA A 223 -2.06 0.20 -1.53
C ALA A 223 -1.80 -0.50 -2.87
N LEU A 224 -2.54 -0.11 -3.91
CA LEU A 224 -2.38 -0.65 -5.26
C LEU A 224 -1.02 -0.33 -5.86
N ALA A 225 -0.51 0.90 -5.69
CA ALA A 225 0.81 1.28 -6.16
C ALA A 225 1.91 0.51 -5.42
N SER A 226 1.84 0.49 -4.08
CA SER A 226 2.78 -0.21 -3.20
C SER A 226 2.93 -1.67 -3.63
N ILE A 227 1.86 -2.47 -3.71
CA ILE A 227 2.00 -3.87 -4.11
C ILE A 227 2.22 -4.04 -5.63
N GLY A 228 1.47 -3.29 -6.44
CA GLY A 228 1.42 -3.46 -7.90
C GLY A 228 2.70 -3.06 -8.61
N LEU A 229 3.52 -2.19 -8.00
CA LEU A 229 4.83 -1.78 -8.52
C LEU A 229 6.00 -2.41 -7.75
N THR A 230 5.87 -2.64 -6.45
CA THR A 230 6.97 -3.22 -5.65
C THR A 230 7.26 -4.66 -6.04
N ILE A 231 6.23 -5.51 -6.21
CA ILE A 231 6.46 -6.92 -6.56
C ILE A 231 7.17 -7.06 -7.92
N PRO A 232 6.78 -6.35 -9.00
CA PRO A 232 7.54 -6.34 -10.24
C PRO A 232 8.97 -5.82 -10.09
N ALA A 233 9.19 -4.74 -9.35
CA ALA A 233 10.53 -4.17 -9.16
C ALA A 233 11.46 -5.16 -8.44
N VAL A 234 10.96 -5.77 -7.36
CA VAL A 234 11.68 -6.75 -6.55
C VAL A 234 11.92 -8.04 -7.36
N ALA A 235 10.96 -8.47 -8.19
CA ALA A 235 11.13 -9.58 -9.12
C ALA A 235 12.26 -9.32 -10.15
N ILE A 236 12.32 -8.12 -10.73
CA ILE A 236 13.40 -7.73 -11.65
C ILE A 236 14.76 -7.84 -10.96
N VAL A 237 14.89 -7.27 -9.76
CA VAL A 237 16.13 -7.34 -8.98
C VAL A 237 16.51 -8.78 -8.64
N SER A 238 15.55 -9.61 -8.24
CA SER A 238 15.75 -11.05 -7.98
C SER A 238 16.42 -11.76 -9.15
N ILE A 239 15.91 -11.52 -10.36
CA ILE A 239 16.32 -12.21 -11.57
C ILE A 239 17.74 -11.79 -11.96
N PHE A 240 18.06 -10.50 -11.85
CA PHE A 240 19.39 -9.99 -12.15
C PHE A 240 20.44 -10.38 -11.11
N SER A 241 20.06 -10.39 -9.82
CA SER A 241 20.97 -10.72 -8.72
C SER A 241 21.05 -12.23 -8.43
N GLY A 242 20.19 -13.05 -9.04
CA GLY A 242 20.11 -14.50 -8.78
C GLY A 242 19.60 -14.87 -7.38
N MET A 243 19.06 -13.91 -6.63
CA MET A 243 18.54 -14.14 -5.28
C MET A 243 17.17 -14.82 -5.33
N THR A 244 16.89 -15.67 -4.35
CA THR A 244 15.55 -16.24 -4.14
C THR A 244 14.71 -15.29 -3.29
N ILE A 245 13.45 -15.11 -3.67
CA ILE A 245 12.49 -14.29 -2.92
C ILE A 245 11.34 -15.15 -2.48
N THR A 246 11.03 -15.05 -1.20
CA THR A 246 9.90 -15.70 -0.59
C THR A 246 8.73 -14.74 -0.55
N LEU A 247 7.76 -14.93 -1.44
CA LEU A 247 6.55 -14.09 -1.52
C LEU A 247 5.36 -14.68 -0.76
N GLY A 248 5.31 -16.00 -0.59
CA GLY A 248 4.21 -16.65 0.12
C GLY A 248 4.18 -16.23 1.59
N ILE A 249 3.06 -15.67 2.05
CA ILE A 249 2.84 -15.30 3.45
C ILE A 249 2.39 -16.52 4.27
N ASP A 250 2.64 -16.52 5.56
CA ASP A 250 2.22 -17.60 6.44
C ASP A 250 0.70 -17.69 6.61
N MET A 251 0.21 -18.78 7.20
CA MET A 251 -1.23 -19.03 7.36
C MET A 251 -1.90 -17.98 8.25
N LYS A 252 -1.23 -17.52 9.32
CA LYS A 252 -1.77 -16.49 10.22
C LYS A 252 -1.91 -15.16 9.46
N ALA A 253 -0.87 -14.73 8.75
CA ALA A 253 -0.92 -13.56 7.89
C ALA A 253 -2.01 -13.67 6.81
N THR A 254 -2.18 -14.85 6.20
CA THR A 254 -3.24 -15.13 5.23
C THR A 254 -4.63 -14.89 5.81
N VAL A 255 -4.91 -15.45 7.00
CA VAL A 255 -6.21 -15.31 7.67
C VAL A 255 -6.50 -13.83 7.99
N LEU A 256 -5.52 -13.10 8.52
CA LEU A 256 -5.69 -11.68 8.85
C LEU A 256 -5.88 -10.81 7.59
N LEU A 257 -5.14 -11.08 6.52
CA LEU A 257 -5.25 -10.36 5.26
C LEU A 257 -6.62 -10.59 4.61
N LEU A 258 -7.10 -11.84 4.59
CA LEU A 258 -8.42 -12.17 4.05
C LEU A 258 -9.54 -11.58 4.91
N LEU A 259 -9.40 -11.59 6.24
CA LEU A 259 -10.33 -10.92 7.14
C LEU A 259 -10.38 -9.40 6.85
N ALA A 260 -9.21 -8.76 6.72
CA ALA A 260 -9.13 -7.34 6.39
C ALA A 260 -9.81 -7.02 5.05
N GLN A 261 -9.51 -7.80 4.00
CA GLN A 261 -10.13 -7.67 2.68
C GLN A 261 -11.65 -7.86 2.72
N PHE A 262 -12.11 -8.89 3.42
CA PHE A 262 -13.54 -9.17 3.53
C PHE A 262 -14.28 -8.04 4.27
N ILE A 263 -13.74 -7.58 5.40
CA ILE A 263 -14.36 -6.51 6.20
C ILE A 263 -14.35 -5.18 5.46
N ILE A 264 -13.28 -4.83 4.74
CA ILE A 264 -13.28 -3.57 3.98
C ILE A 264 -14.25 -3.61 2.80
N MET A 265 -14.37 -4.74 2.10
CA MET A 265 -15.38 -4.91 1.04
C MET A 265 -16.79 -4.77 1.60
N LEU A 266 -17.11 -5.44 2.72
CA LEU A 266 -18.43 -5.31 3.36
C LEU A 266 -18.69 -3.89 3.86
N SER A 267 -17.70 -3.24 4.46
CA SER A 267 -17.82 -1.89 5.01
C SER A 267 -18.09 -0.87 3.91
N LEU A 268 -17.43 -1.00 2.76
CA LEU A 268 -17.53 -0.05 1.66
C LEU A 268 -18.60 -0.43 0.62
N ALA A 269 -19.27 -1.57 0.74
CA ALA A 269 -20.27 -2.03 -0.23
C ALA A 269 -21.50 -1.11 -0.38
N THR A 270 -21.82 -0.31 0.65
CA THR A 270 -23.06 0.49 0.68
C THR A 270 -22.89 1.92 0.14
N GLY A 271 -21.66 2.35 -0.17
CA GLY A 271 -21.36 3.74 -0.54
C GLY A 271 -21.47 4.75 0.61
N ARG A 272 -21.71 4.27 1.84
CA ARG A 272 -21.77 5.07 3.07
C ARG A 272 -20.92 4.43 4.15
N THR A 273 -20.43 5.26 5.06
CA THR A 273 -19.61 4.79 6.19
C THR A 273 -20.23 5.05 7.54
N ASN A 274 -19.92 4.19 8.50
CA ASN A 274 -20.31 4.32 9.90
C ASN A 274 -19.09 4.16 10.82
N ILE A 275 -19.09 4.85 11.96
CA ILE A 275 -18.12 4.72 13.06
C ILE A 275 -17.78 3.25 13.37
N LEU A 276 -18.78 2.36 13.43
CA LEU A 276 -18.56 0.94 13.77
C LEU A 276 -17.59 0.27 12.79
N GLN A 277 -17.68 0.57 11.49
CA GLN A 277 -16.78 0.02 10.49
C GLN A 277 -15.33 0.46 10.74
N GLY A 278 -15.14 1.74 11.09
CA GLY A 278 -13.83 2.27 11.47
C GLY A 278 -13.25 1.57 12.71
N ILE A 279 -14.07 1.34 13.74
CA ILE A 279 -13.66 0.62 14.95
C ILE A 279 -13.25 -0.81 14.61
N VAL A 280 -14.05 -1.55 13.84
CA VAL A 280 -13.76 -2.93 13.47
C VAL A 280 -12.44 -3.02 12.69
N LEU A 281 -12.22 -2.15 11.71
CA LEU A 281 -10.95 -2.10 10.98
C LEU A 281 -9.76 -1.83 11.92
N LEU A 282 -9.89 -0.92 12.88
CA LEU A 282 -8.82 -0.64 13.83
C LEU A 282 -8.57 -1.78 14.81
N VAL A 283 -9.60 -2.52 15.22
CA VAL A 283 -9.43 -3.72 16.04
C VAL A 283 -8.65 -4.79 15.26
N ILE A 284 -8.94 -4.97 13.97
CA ILE A 284 -8.18 -5.90 13.11
C ILE A 284 -6.73 -5.43 12.96
N PHE A 285 -6.50 -4.12 12.81
CA PHE A 285 -5.15 -3.56 12.77
C PHE A 285 -4.38 -3.83 14.07
N MET A 286 -5.01 -3.61 15.22
CA MET A 286 -4.40 -3.89 16.53
C MET A 286 -4.13 -5.38 16.72
N ALA A 287 -5.03 -6.26 16.27
CA ALA A 287 -4.80 -7.70 16.29
C ALA A 287 -3.61 -8.09 15.39
N TYR A 288 -3.48 -7.48 14.21
CA TYR A 288 -2.33 -7.67 13.34
C TYR A 288 -1.02 -7.22 13.99
N LEU A 289 -0.97 -6.03 14.59
CA LEU A 289 0.22 -5.54 15.30
C LEU A 289 0.56 -6.44 16.48
N PHE A 290 -0.43 -6.78 17.32
CA PHE A 290 -0.24 -7.64 18.48
C PHE A 290 0.32 -9.00 18.08
N THR A 291 -0.28 -9.65 17.07
CA THR A 291 0.20 -10.96 16.57
C THR A 291 1.48 -10.89 15.75
N THR A 292 1.96 -9.69 15.40
CA THR A 292 3.30 -9.51 14.81
C THR A 292 4.37 -9.40 15.89
N VAL A 293 4.06 -8.73 17.00
CA VAL A 293 4.97 -8.57 18.16
C VAL A 293 5.00 -9.83 19.02
N VAL A 294 3.84 -10.44 19.23
CA VAL A 294 3.62 -11.67 20.02
C VAL A 294 3.10 -12.74 19.04
N PRO A 295 4.01 -13.43 18.33
CA PRO A 295 3.69 -14.26 17.17
C PRO A 295 2.85 -15.51 17.45
#